data_AF-A0A519Z884-F1
#
_entry.id   AF-A0A519Z884-F1
#
_cell.length_a   1.000
_cell.length_b   1.000
_cell.length_c   1.000
_cell.angle_alpha   90.00
_cell.angle_beta   90.00
_cell.angle_gamma   90.00
#
_symmetry.space_group_name_H-M   'P 1'
#
loop_
_entity.id
_entity.type
_entity.pdbx_description
1 polymer ?
#
loop_
_entity_poly.entity_id
_entity_poly.type
_entity_poly.pdbx_seq_one_letter_code
_entity_poly.pdbx_strand_id
1 'polypeptide(L)'
;MTKAFFLTLVGAGLASCQRSPTSLEPGTTLVGSWRLTGYQCHCPPNQPVPDESVTFDASQHFKLYRNKALAAEGTYATGEGVSCGGGASEPIITLTPAAADTYAPKGAYTLAGNTLVIDQCSAADGPKYTYTRQ
;
A
#
# COMPACT_ATOMS: atom_id res chain seq x y z
N MET A 1 55.47 4.29 53.08
CA MET A 1 55.51 4.10 51.62
C MET A 1 54.37 4.88 51.00
N THR A 2 54.71 5.87 50.18
CA THR A 2 53.81 6.80 49.49
C THR A 2 53.31 6.17 48.19
N LYS A 3 52.01 6.27 47.88
CA LYS A 3 51.40 6.20 46.52
C LYS A 3 49.90 6.55 46.67
N ALA A 4 49.49 7.79 46.39
CA ALA A 4 49.17 8.36 45.08
C ALA A 4 47.80 7.90 44.53
N PHE A 5 46.80 8.77 44.73
CA PHE A 5 45.93 9.40 43.72
C PHE A 5 45.71 8.65 42.38
N PHE A 6 44.45 8.38 41.99
CA PHE A 6 43.90 8.71 40.65
C PHE A 6 42.38 8.41 40.51
N LEU A 7 41.66 9.49 40.17
CA LEU A 7 40.52 9.66 39.25
C LEU A 7 39.26 8.76 39.25
N THR A 8 38.14 9.40 39.61
CA THR A 8 36.87 9.59 38.88
C THR A 8 36.66 8.85 37.55
N LEU A 9 35.50 8.19 37.38
CA LEU A 9 34.65 8.41 36.19
C LEU A 9 33.17 8.10 36.45
N VAL A 10 32.36 9.02 35.94
CA VAL A 10 30.90 9.12 35.97
C VAL A 10 30.28 8.26 34.87
N GLY A 11 29.15 7.62 35.20
CA GLY A 11 27.96 7.55 34.34
C GLY A 11 27.95 6.53 33.19
N ALA A 12 26.92 5.70 33.18
CA ALA A 12 25.99 5.60 32.05
C ALA A 12 24.74 4.86 32.54
N GLY A 13 23.58 5.49 32.34
CA GLY A 13 22.30 4.95 32.75
C GLY A 13 22.06 3.57 32.15
N LEU A 14 21.37 2.74 32.92
CA LEU A 14 20.68 1.57 32.37
C LEU A 14 19.62 2.12 31.41
N ALA A 15 20.01 2.27 30.15
CA ALA A 15 19.08 2.38 29.04
C ALA A 15 18.28 1.08 29.08
N SER A 16 17.09 1.17 29.65
CA SER A 16 16.03 0.20 29.46
C SER A 16 15.86 0.05 27.95
N CYS A 17 16.43 -1.01 27.38
CA CYS A 17 16.02 -1.52 26.09
C CYS A 17 14.56 -1.96 26.23
N GLN A 18 13.63 -1.01 26.10
CA GLN A 18 12.27 -1.33 25.71
C GLN A 18 12.39 -1.93 24.31
N ARG A 19 12.42 -3.26 24.29
CA ARG A 19 12.25 -4.07 23.11
C ARG A 19 10.97 -3.57 22.45
N SER A 20 11.11 -2.88 21.32
CA SER A 20 9.98 -2.43 20.52
C SER A 20 9.05 -3.61 20.30
N PRO A 21 7.74 -3.48 20.63
CA PRO A 21 6.82 -4.56 20.40
C PRO A 21 6.63 -4.74 18.89
N THR A 22 6.77 -5.99 18.50
CA THR A 22 6.07 -6.61 17.37
C THR A 22 6.50 -6.16 15.98
N SER A 23 7.37 -6.97 15.37
CA SER A 23 7.35 -7.18 13.92
C SER A 23 5.90 -7.40 13.49
N LEU A 24 5.31 -6.41 12.83
CA LEU A 24 4.03 -6.59 12.14
C LEU A 24 4.21 -7.81 11.22
N GLU A 25 3.35 -8.81 11.38
CA GLU A 25 3.15 -9.78 10.29
C GLU A 25 2.92 -9.01 8.99
N PRO A 26 3.32 -9.55 7.81
CA PRO A 26 3.00 -8.96 6.52
C PRO A 26 1.50 -8.59 6.49
N GLY A 27 1.24 -7.28 6.51
CA GLY A 27 0.03 -6.72 7.08
C GLY A 27 -1.25 -7.04 6.30
N THR A 28 -2.29 -7.43 7.05
CA THR A 28 -3.70 -7.46 6.62
C THR A 28 -4.30 -6.07 6.38
N THR A 29 -3.47 -5.00 6.44
CA THR A 29 -3.88 -3.61 6.24
C THR A 29 -3.44 -3.08 4.88
N LEU A 30 -4.28 -2.27 4.23
CA LEU A 30 -3.93 -1.57 2.98
C LEU A 30 -2.78 -0.57 3.16
N VAL A 31 -2.59 -0.05 4.37
CA VAL A 31 -1.54 0.95 4.67
C VAL A 31 -0.17 0.42 4.24
N GLY A 32 0.57 1.24 3.51
CA GLY A 32 1.89 0.91 2.96
C GLY A 32 2.04 1.29 1.50
N SER A 33 3.19 0.92 0.93
CA SER A 33 3.53 1.17 -0.46
C SER A 33 3.42 -0.11 -1.29
N TRP A 34 2.88 0.04 -2.49
CA TRP A 34 2.51 -1.05 -3.37
C TRP A 34 3.00 -0.76 -4.78
N ARG A 35 3.64 -1.73 -5.42
CA ARG A 35 4.17 -1.62 -6.78
C ARG A 35 3.37 -2.51 -7.72
N LEU A 36 2.92 -1.98 -8.85
CA LEU A 36 2.22 -2.77 -9.86
C LEU A 36 3.18 -3.79 -10.46
N THR A 37 2.83 -5.06 -10.36
CA THR A 37 3.62 -6.21 -10.85
C THR A 37 2.87 -7.04 -11.88
N GLY A 38 1.54 -6.94 -11.92
CA GLY A 38 0.69 -7.56 -12.94
C GLY A 38 -0.41 -6.62 -13.38
N TYR A 39 -0.67 -6.59 -14.69
CA TYR A 39 -1.74 -5.81 -15.28
C TYR A 39 -2.43 -6.64 -16.35
N GLN A 40 -3.70 -6.96 -16.13
CA GLN A 40 -4.56 -7.66 -17.09
C GLN A 40 -5.61 -6.67 -17.59
N CYS A 41 -5.77 -6.58 -18.90
CA CYS A 41 -6.76 -5.74 -19.57
C CYS A 41 -7.00 -6.30 -20.98
N HIS A 42 -8.10 -5.91 -21.63
CA HIS A 42 -8.27 -6.08 -23.07
C HIS A 42 -7.35 -5.12 -23.85
N CYS A 43 -6.05 -5.33 -23.72
CA CYS A 43 -5.01 -4.57 -24.38
C CYS A 43 -4.33 -5.42 -25.45
N PRO A 44 -3.70 -4.81 -26.47
CA PRO A 44 -2.90 -5.55 -27.45
C PRO A 44 -1.86 -6.44 -26.74
N PRO A 45 -1.57 -7.64 -27.28
CA PRO A 45 -0.56 -8.51 -26.72
C PRO A 45 0.79 -7.79 -26.62
N ASN A 46 1.55 -8.07 -25.56
CA ASN A 46 2.86 -7.47 -25.24
C ASN A 46 2.86 -6.00 -24.80
N GLN A 47 1.73 -5.47 -24.31
CA GLN A 47 1.77 -4.16 -23.64
C GLN A 47 2.52 -4.30 -22.30
N PRO A 48 3.57 -3.49 -22.05
CA PRO A 48 4.31 -3.57 -20.80
C PRO A 48 3.43 -3.15 -19.62
N VAL A 49 3.62 -3.81 -18.48
CA VAL A 49 3.02 -3.37 -17.20
C VAL A 49 3.51 -1.95 -16.94
N PRO A 50 2.60 -0.98 -16.75
CA PRO A 50 3.00 0.40 -16.45
C PRO A 50 3.89 0.45 -15.20
N ASP A 51 4.90 1.33 -15.22
CA ASP A 51 5.59 1.74 -13.99
C ASP A 51 4.57 2.47 -13.12
N GLU A 52 3.95 1.77 -12.18
CA GLU A 52 2.93 2.32 -11.29
C GLU A 52 3.19 1.89 -9.85
N SER A 53 3.02 2.81 -8.91
CA SER A 53 3.01 2.51 -7.48
C SER A 53 1.97 3.34 -6.77
N VAL A 54 1.33 2.75 -5.77
CA VAL A 54 0.35 3.41 -4.90
C VAL A 54 0.80 3.31 -3.45
N THR A 55 0.66 4.41 -2.71
CA THR A 55 0.85 4.44 -1.26
C THR A 55 -0.49 4.76 -0.61
N PHE A 56 -0.87 3.98 0.40
CA PHE A 56 -2.00 4.26 1.28
C PHE A 56 -1.48 4.57 2.67
N ASP A 57 -1.98 5.64 3.29
CA ASP A 57 -1.62 5.98 4.66
C ASP A 57 -2.74 5.66 5.66
N ALA A 58 -2.40 5.74 6.95
CA ALA A 58 -3.32 5.47 8.06
C ALA A 58 -4.43 6.52 8.21
N SER A 59 -4.29 7.68 7.55
CA SER A 59 -5.24 8.78 7.55
C SER A 59 -6.22 8.71 6.38
N GLN A 60 -6.29 7.57 5.68
CA GLN A 60 -7.17 7.34 4.53
C GLN A 60 -6.84 8.20 3.31
N HIS A 61 -5.57 8.60 3.14
CA HIS A 61 -5.09 9.23 1.92
C HIS A 61 -4.30 8.26 1.05
N PHE A 62 -4.35 8.49 -0.26
CA PHE A 62 -3.52 7.77 -1.21
C PHE A 62 -2.69 8.71 -2.08
N LYS A 63 -1.56 8.20 -2.57
CA LYS A 63 -0.77 8.79 -3.65
C LYS A 63 -0.47 7.72 -4.69
N LEU A 64 -0.74 8.04 -5.94
CA LEU A 64 -0.50 7.19 -7.10
C LEU A 64 0.59 7.83 -7.96
N TYR A 65 1.62 7.08 -8.24
CA TYR A 65 2.69 7.48 -9.14
C TYR A 65 2.65 6.61 -10.39
N ARG A 66 2.79 7.25 -11.56
CA ARG A 66 2.98 6.55 -12.84
C ARG A 66 4.20 7.12 -13.54
N ASN A 67 5.06 6.24 -14.06
CA ASN A 67 6.33 6.61 -14.69
C ASN A 67 7.17 7.54 -13.78
N LYS A 68 7.16 7.26 -12.46
CA LYS A 68 7.84 8.04 -11.42
C LYS A 68 7.33 9.48 -11.21
N ALA A 69 6.23 9.88 -11.85
CA ALA A 69 5.56 11.15 -11.62
C ALA A 69 4.29 10.95 -10.79
N LEU A 70 3.94 11.93 -9.95
CA LEU A 70 2.66 11.93 -9.24
C LEU A 70 1.53 12.01 -10.28
N ALA A 71 0.70 10.98 -10.35
CA ALA A 71 -0.38 10.85 -11.31
C ALA A 71 -1.75 11.15 -10.68
N ALA A 72 -1.94 10.80 -9.41
CA ALA A 72 -3.13 11.12 -8.64
C ALA A 72 -2.82 11.13 -7.14
N GLU A 73 -3.58 11.91 -6.38
CA GLU A 73 -3.63 11.83 -4.93
C GLU A 73 -5.03 12.20 -4.45
N GLY A 74 -5.39 11.76 -3.25
CA GLY A 74 -6.72 12.02 -2.70
C GLY A 74 -7.01 11.15 -1.48
N THR A 75 -8.27 10.77 -1.32
CA THR A 75 -8.71 9.88 -0.24
C THR A 75 -9.07 8.50 -0.77
N TYR A 76 -8.99 7.49 0.09
CA TYR A 76 -9.51 6.16 -0.21
C TYR A 76 -10.49 5.70 0.85
N ALA A 77 -11.46 4.89 0.43
CA ALA A 77 -12.40 4.22 1.32
C ALA A 77 -12.53 2.76 0.92
N THR A 78 -12.82 1.90 1.90
CA THR A 78 -13.17 0.50 1.71
C THR A 78 -14.58 0.24 2.21
N GLY A 79 -15.30 -0.67 1.56
CA GLY A 79 -16.62 -1.09 1.99
C GLY A 79 -17.02 -2.41 1.37
N GLU A 80 -18.29 -2.75 1.54
CA GLU A 80 -18.91 -3.92 0.92
C GLU A 80 -19.78 -3.46 -0.26
N GLY A 81 -19.77 -4.22 -1.35
CA GLY A 81 -20.58 -3.92 -2.52
C GLY A 81 -20.57 -5.07 -3.51
N VAL A 82 -21.38 -4.97 -4.55
CA VAL A 82 -21.43 -6.01 -5.58
C VAL A 82 -20.52 -5.59 -6.73
N SER A 83 -19.51 -6.39 -7.07
CA SER A 83 -18.80 -6.25 -8.34
C SER A 83 -19.54 -7.03 -9.45
N CYS A 84 -19.24 -6.72 -10.71
CA CYS A 84 -19.72 -7.39 -11.93
C CYS A 84 -21.04 -8.19 -11.85
N GLY A 85 -22.09 -7.70 -12.51
CA GLY A 85 -23.21 -8.55 -12.92
C GLY A 85 -24.17 -9.02 -11.83
N GLY A 86 -24.09 -8.48 -10.61
CA GLY A 86 -25.08 -8.74 -9.56
C GLY A 86 -24.76 -9.95 -8.66
N GLY A 87 -23.48 -10.31 -8.54
CA GLY A 87 -23.01 -11.42 -7.70
C GLY A 87 -23.10 -11.19 -6.19
N ALA A 88 -22.34 -11.98 -5.43
CA ALA A 88 -22.26 -11.87 -3.98
C ALA A 88 -21.59 -10.54 -3.54
N SER A 89 -21.84 -10.14 -2.29
CA SER A 89 -21.14 -8.99 -1.71
C SER A 89 -19.64 -9.26 -1.59
N GLU A 90 -18.92 -8.23 -2.03
CA GLU A 90 -17.51 -7.99 -2.23
C GLU A 90 -16.79 -6.93 -1.39
N PRO A 91 -15.56 -7.12 -0.89
CA PRO A 91 -14.75 -5.98 -0.47
C PRO A 91 -14.45 -5.07 -1.67
N ILE A 92 -14.87 -3.80 -1.59
CA ILE A 92 -14.67 -2.77 -2.61
C ILE A 92 -13.71 -1.71 -2.08
N ILE A 93 -12.78 -1.28 -2.92
CA ILE A 93 -11.94 -0.10 -2.69
C ILE A 93 -12.34 1.02 -3.65
N THR A 94 -12.51 2.22 -3.09
CA THR A 94 -12.78 3.44 -3.85
C THR A 94 -11.67 4.43 -3.60
N LEU A 95 -10.94 4.82 -4.66
CA LEU A 95 -9.97 5.91 -4.64
C LEU A 95 -10.65 7.14 -5.24
N THR A 96 -10.65 8.24 -4.50
CA THR A 96 -11.24 9.52 -4.89
C THR A 96 -10.14 10.54 -5.09
N PRO A 97 -9.64 10.74 -6.32
CA PRO A 97 -8.65 11.77 -6.62
C PRO A 97 -9.16 13.17 -6.25
N ALA A 98 -8.26 14.04 -5.79
CA ALA A 98 -8.56 15.44 -5.50
C ALA A 98 -8.89 16.24 -6.78
N ALA A 99 -8.29 15.87 -7.91
CA ALA A 99 -8.57 16.44 -9.23
C ALA A 99 -9.65 15.62 -9.96
N ALA A 100 -10.59 16.31 -10.60
CA ALA A 100 -11.61 15.68 -11.44
C ALA A 100 -10.96 14.94 -12.64
N ASP A 101 -11.68 13.96 -13.19
CA ASP A 101 -11.29 13.18 -14.38
C ASP A 101 -9.89 12.55 -14.32
N THR A 102 -9.38 12.35 -13.10
CA THR A 102 -8.07 11.76 -12.84
C THR A 102 -8.20 10.24 -12.69
N TYR A 103 -7.29 9.51 -13.33
CA TYR A 103 -7.23 8.06 -13.21
C TYR A 103 -6.86 7.62 -11.78
N ALA A 104 -7.65 6.69 -11.23
CA ALA A 104 -7.28 5.89 -10.08
C ALA A 104 -7.94 4.49 -10.16
N PRO A 105 -7.23 3.42 -9.76
CA PRO A 105 -7.83 2.08 -9.70
C PRO A 105 -8.93 2.04 -8.63
N LYS A 106 -10.01 1.32 -8.90
CA LYS A 106 -11.17 1.16 -7.99
C LYS A 106 -11.86 -0.16 -8.29
N GLY A 107 -12.69 -0.67 -7.40
CA GLY A 107 -13.47 -1.89 -7.64
C GLY A 107 -13.27 -2.94 -6.55
N ALA A 108 -13.55 -4.20 -6.87
CA ALA A 108 -13.32 -5.29 -5.95
C ALA A 108 -11.84 -5.37 -5.59
N TYR A 109 -11.52 -5.62 -4.32
CA TYR A 109 -10.14 -5.81 -3.93
C TYR A 109 -9.94 -7.04 -3.05
N THR A 110 -8.77 -7.65 -3.20
CA THR A 110 -8.31 -8.70 -2.30
C THR A 110 -6.94 -8.35 -1.77
N LEU A 111 -6.71 -8.69 -0.52
CA LEU A 111 -5.45 -8.46 0.18
C LEU A 111 -5.00 -9.76 0.82
N ALA A 112 -3.88 -10.30 0.34
CA ALA A 112 -3.30 -11.55 0.84
C ALA A 112 -1.80 -11.36 1.05
N GLY A 113 -1.39 -11.15 2.30
CA GLY A 113 0.01 -10.87 2.67
C GLY A 113 0.58 -9.65 1.93
N ASN A 114 1.51 -9.91 1.02
CA ASN A 114 2.16 -8.87 0.22
C ASN A 114 1.52 -8.64 -1.15
N THR A 115 0.35 -9.22 -1.42
CA THR A 115 -0.35 -9.06 -2.69
C THR A 115 -1.66 -8.30 -2.48
N LEU A 116 -1.81 -7.21 -3.22
CA LEU A 116 -3.05 -6.45 -3.37
C LEU A 116 -3.52 -6.62 -4.80
N VAL A 117 -4.76 -7.06 -4.98
CA VAL A 117 -5.41 -7.08 -6.30
C VAL A 117 -6.58 -6.12 -6.28
N ILE A 118 -6.68 -5.25 -7.29
CA ILE A 118 -7.85 -4.41 -7.55
C ILE A 118 -8.42 -4.82 -8.90
N ASP A 119 -9.66 -5.27 -8.92
CA ASP A 119 -10.41 -5.69 -10.10
C ASP A 119 -11.50 -4.65 -10.40
N GLN A 120 -11.31 -3.89 -11.49
CA GLN A 120 -12.24 -2.81 -11.87
C GLN A 120 -13.57 -3.33 -12.40
N CYS A 121 -13.66 -4.61 -12.76
CA CYS A 121 -14.91 -5.29 -13.07
C CYS A 121 -15.90 -4.50 -13.95
N SER A 122 -15.39 -3.78 -14.97
CA SER A 122 -16.22 -2.99 -15.90
C SER A 122 -16.91 -3.85 -16.97
N ALA A 123 -16.43 -5.09 -17.15
CA ALA A 123 -16.96 -6.23 -17.92
C ALA A 123 -16.10 -7.47 -17.57
N ALA A 124 -16.39 -8.65 -18.14
CA ALA A 124 -15.53 -9.84 -17.97
C ALA A 124 -14.06 -9.62 -18.39
N ASP A 125 -13.79 -8.57 -19.18
CA ASP A 125 -12.47 -8.16 -19.67
C ASP A 125 -11.96 -6.83 -19.04
N GLY A 126 -12.54 -6.43 -17.90
CA GLY A 126 -12.16 -5.22 -17.18
C GLY A 126 -10.71 -5.24 -16.70
N PRO A 127 -10.10 -4.07 -16.42
CA PRO A 127 -8.74 -4.01 -15.92
C PRO A 127 -8.61 -4.66 -14.54
N LYS A 128 -7.59 -5.51 -14.38
CA LYS A 128 -7.19 -6.11 -13.12
C LYS A 128 -5.74 -5.76 -12.81
N TYR A 129 -5.54 -5.12 -11.67
CA TYR A 129 -4.27 -4.60 -11.20
C TYR A 129 -3.77 -5.48 -10.06
N THR A 130 -2.57 -6.02 -10.20
CA THR A 130 -1.90 -6.81 -9.15
C THR A 130 -0.69 -6.04 -8.68
N TYR A 131 -0.69 -5.70 -7.40
CA TYR A 131 0.40 -5.00 -6.73
C TYR A 131 1.10 -5.89 -5.72
N THR A 132 2.41 -5.66 -5.58
CA THR A 132 3.24 -6.27 -4.54
C THR A 132 3.69 -5.19 -3.55
N ARG A 133 3.56 -5.49 -2.25
CA ARG A 133 4.03 -4.63 -1.17
C ARG A 133 5.54 -4.37 -1.29
N GLN A 134 5.97 -3.14 -1.00
CA GLN A 134 7.37 -2.70 -0.98
C GLN A 134 7.90 -2.58 0.44
#